data_AF-A0A1V5BLH3-F1
#
_entry.id   AF-A0A1V5BLH3-F1
#
_cell.length_a   1.000
_cell.length_b   1.000
_cell.length_c   1.000
_cell.angle_alpha   90.00
_cell.angle_beta   90.00
_cell.angle_gamma   90.00
#
_symmetry.space_group_name_H-M   'P 1'
#
loop_
_entity.id
_entity.type
_entity.pdbx_description
1 polymer ?
#
loop_
_entity_poly.entity_id
_entity_poly.type
_entity_poly.pdbx_seq_one_letter_code
_entity_poly.pdbx_strand_id
1 'polypeptide(L)'
;MNREELQELIELKRRGLTKLKLVEIGATFIVHKNIQNKISYDIIGAGKELSEFIDRSENEPGRCHLYKANLHITKDLFTPEELENAIRIEDQIAEKFTKVIDEKI
;
A
#
# COMPACT_ATOMS: atom_id res chain seq x y z
N MET A 1 -17.85 -11.09 -4.22
CA MET A 1 -16.61 -11.48 -4.91
C MET A 1 -16.97 -12.49 -5.98
N ASN A 2 -16.67 -12.18 -7.23
CA ASN A 2 -16.88 -13.11 -8.34
C ASN A 2 -15.65 -14.03 -8.50
N ARG A 3 -15.73 -15.02 -9.40
CA ARG A 3 -14.65 -15.99 -9.64
C ARG A 3 -13.36 -15.33 -10.13
N GLU A 4 -13.48 -14.27 -10.93
CA GLU A 4 -12.35 -13.55 -11.51
C GLU A 4 -11.57 -12.78 -10.44
N GLU A 5 -12.29 -12.04 -9.60
CA GLU A 5 -11.72 -11.28 -8.47
C GLU A 5 -11.04 -12.22 -7.46
N LEU A 6 -11.62 -13.39 -7.21
CA LEU A 6 -10.98 -14.41 -6.37
C LEU A 6 -9.67 -14.93 -7.00
N GLN A 7 -9.68 -15.21 -8.30
CA GLN A 7 -8.50 -15.70 -9.01
C GLN A 7 -7.37 -14.66 -8.99
N GLU A 8 -7.71 -13.40 -9.21
CA GLU A 8 -6.77 -12.28 -9.13
C GLU A 8 -6.16 -12.15 -7.73
N LEU A 9 -6.97 -12.24 -6.67
CA LEU A 9 -6.47 -12.19 -5.29
C LEU A 9 -5.51 -13.35 -4.97
N ILE A 10 -5.76 -14.55 -5.51
CA ILE A 10 -4.87 -15.70 -5.35
C ILE A 10 -3.53 -15.42 -6.05
N GLU A 11 -3.55 -14.88 -7.26
CA GLU A 11 -2.35 -14.54 -8.01
C GLU A 11 -1.51 -13.45 -7.34
N LEU A 12 -2.16 -12.38 -6.87
CA LEU A 12 -1.51 -11.30 -6.12
C LEU A 12 -0.81 -11.86 -4.88
N LYS A 13 -1.48 -12.72 -4.11
CA LYS A 13 -0.88 -13.33 -2.91
C LYS A 13 0.36 -14.16 -3.23
N ARG A 14 0.38 -14.89 -4.36
CA ARG A 14 1.58 -15.64 -4.81
C ARG A 14 2.76 -14.72 -5.12
N ARG A 15 2.48 -13.49 -5.55
CA ARG A 15 3.47 -12.43 -5.84
C ARG A 15 3.87 -11.61 -4.61
N GLY A 16 3.33 -11.92 -3.42
CA GLY A 16 3.55 -11.11 -2.21
C GLY A 16 2.81 -9.77 -2.21
N LEU A 17 1.76 -9.66 -3.03
CA LEU A 17 0.94 -8.46 -3.19
C LEU A 17 -0.46 -8.66 -2.61
N THR A 18 -1.16 -7.55 -2.41
CA THR A 18 -2.57 -7.53 -2.01
C THR A 18 -3.30 -6.36 -2.66
N LYS A 19 -4.63 -6.46 -2.74
CA LYS A 19 -5.47 -5.29 -2.99
C LYS A 19 -5.69 -4.54 -1.68
N LEU A 20 -5.36 -3.26 -1.68
CA LEU A 20 -5.70 -2.33 -0.62
C LEU A 20 -6.91 -1.50 -1.08
N LYS A 21 -8.01 -1.56 -0.34
CA LYS A 21 -9.22 -0.77 -0.61
C LYS A 21 -9.43 0.24 0.50
N LEU A 22 -9.56 1.50 0.13
CA LEU A 22 -9.96 2.56 1.05
C LEU A 22 -11.47 2.75 0.93
N VAL A 23 -12.18 2.20 1.91
CA VAL A 23 -13.64 2.01 1.86
C VAL A 23 -14.39 3.32 1.67
N GLU A 24 -13.96 4.39 2.36
CA GLU A 24 -14.67 5.68 2.34
C GLU A 24 -14.55 6.42 0.99
N ILE A 25 -13.42 6.28 0.30
CA ILE A 25 -13.15 6.98 -0.96
C ILE A 25 -13.31 6.08 -2.20
N GLY A 26 -13.59 4.80 -2.01
CA GLY A 26 -13.75 3.81 -3.09
C GLY A 26 -12.46 3.46 -3.86
N ALA A 27 -11.33 4.07 -3.51
CA ALA A 27 -10.05 3.85 -4.17
C ALA A 27 -9.49 2.45 -3.87
N THR A 28 -8.90 1.83 -4.88
CA THR A 28 -8.29 0.50 -4.78
C THR A 28 -6.90 0.53 -5.39
N PHE A 29 -5.93 -0.07 -4.71
CA PHE A 29 -4.52 -0.09 -5.09
C PHE A 29 -3.98 -1.51 -5.05
N ILE A 30 -2.96 -1.80 -5.85
CA ILE A 30 -2.18 -3.04 -5.74
C ILE A 30 -0.89 -2.71 -5.01
N VAL A 31 -0.69 -3.31 -3.84
CA VAL A 31 0.42 -2.93 -2.94
C VAL A 31 1.11 -4.16 -2.38
N HIS A 32 2.27 -3.99 -1.75
CA HIS A 32 2.92 -5.08 -1.02
C HIS A 32 2.03 -5.59 0.12
N LYS A 33 2.06 -6.91 0.38
CA LYS A 33 1.20 -7.61 1.38
C LYS A 33 1.20 -6.96 2.78
N ASN A 34 2.29 -6.31 3.17
CA ASN A 34 2.48 -5.71 4.50
C ASN A 34 2.16 -4.21 4.56
N ILE A 35 1.72 -3.58 3.46
CA ILE A 35 1.52 -2.12 3.43
C ILE A 35 0.46 -1.65 4.40
N GLN A 36 -0.60 -2.42 4.62
CA GLN A 36 -1.62 -2.08 5.62
C GLN A 36 -1.02 -1.98 7.04
N ASN A 37 -0.10 -2.89 7.39
CA ASN A 37 0.58 -2.87 8.68
C ASN A 37 1.54 -1.68 8.77
N LYS A 38 2.26 -1.36 7.69
CA LYS A 38 3.12 -0.18 7.61
C LYS A 38 2.31 1.10 7.81
N ILE A 39 1.17 1.24 7.14
CA ILE A 39 0.27 2.39 7.29
C ILE A 39 -0.18 2.54 8.75
N SER A 40 -0.57 1.42 9.37
CA SER A 40 -0.97 1.41 10.79
C SER A 40 0.19 1.81 11.70
N TYR A 41 1.40 1.30 11.49
CA TYR A 41 2.57 1.73 12.23
C TYR A 41 2.88 3.22 12.01
N ASP A 42 2.89 3.69 10.77
CA ASP A 42 3.22 5.08 10.45
C ASP A 42 2.27 6.04 11.18
N ILE A 43 0.97 5.77 11.14
CA ILE A 43 -0.07 6.65 11.69
C ILE A 43 -0.26 6.50 13.21
N ILE A 44 -0.26 5.26 13.72
CA ILE A 44 -0.56 4.95 15.12
C ILE A 44 0.72 4.84 15.94
N GLY A 45 1.65 3.98 15.53
CA GLY A 45 2.87 3.67 16.28
C GLY A 45 3.88 4.81 16.27
N ALA A 46 4.18 5.37 15.10
CA ALA A 46 5.12 6.47 14.94
C ALA A 46 4.47 7.86 15.04
N GLY A 47 3.13 7.92 15.09
CA GLY A 47 2.38 9.17 15.22
C GLY A 47 2.53 10.12 14.03
N LYS A 48 2.84 9.62 12.83
CA LYS A 48 2.94 10.43 11.62
C LYS A 48 1.56 10.88 11.15
N GLU A 49 1.53 12.02 10.50
CA GLU A 49 0.32 12.55 9.85
C GLU A 49 0.17 12.07 8.40
N LEU A 50 1.19 11.38 7.88
CA LEU A 50 1.27 10.89 6.51
C LEU A 50 1.89 9.49 6.48
N SER A 51 1.34 8.62 5.63
CA SER A 51 1.96 7.36 5.24
C SER A 51 2.11 7.28 3.73
N GLU A 52 3.24 6.77 3.28
CA GLU A 52 3.55 6.58 1.86
C GLU A 52 3.53 5.10 1.48
N PHE A 53 3.07 4.79 0.27
CA PHE A 53 3.18 3.46 -0.32
C PHE A 53 3.17 3.52 -1.85
N ILE A 54 3.62 2.46 -2.52
CA ILE A 54 3.63 2.37 -3.98
C ILE A 54 2.40 1.59 -4.44
N ASP A 55 1.58 2.22 -5.28
CA ASP A 55 0.62 1.53 -6.12
C ASP A 55 1.37 0.88 -7.29
N ARG A 56 1.29 -0.44 -7.36
CA ARG A 56 1.93 -1.32 -8.35
C ARG A 56 0.94 -1.77 -9.41
N SER A 57 -0.20 -1.09 -9.54
CA SER A 57 -1.17 -1.35 -10.60
C SER A 57 -0.54 -1.11 -11.98
N GLU A 58 -0.88 -1.96 -12.94
CA GLU A 58 -0.30 -1.90 -14.30
C GLU A 58 -0.73 -0.64 -15.07
N ASN A 59 -1.90 -0.09 -14.72
CA ASN A 59 -2.49 1.04 -15.43
C ASN A 59 -1.85 2.37 -15.06
N GLU A 60 -1.57 2.57 -13.76
CA GLU A 60 -1.11 3.85 -13.25
C GLU A 60 -0.22 3.61 -12.02
N PRO A 61 0.98 3.07 -12.17
CA PRO A 61 1.84 2.86 -11.02
C PRO A 61 2.40 4.19 -10.49
N GLY A 62 2.60 4.28 -9.18
CA GLY A 62 3.10 5.51 -8.57
C GLY A 62 3.13 5.50 -7.06
N ARG A 63 3.65 6.58 -6.47
CA ARG A 63 3.67 6.77 -5.02
C ARG A 63 2.40 7.44 -4.54
N CYS A 64 1.71 6.78 -3.64
CA CYS A 64 0.57 7.32 -2.92
C CYS A 64 0.99 7.94 -1.59
N HIS A 65 0.46 9.13 -1.30
CA HIS A 65 0.56 9.80 -0.01
C HIS A 65 -0.82 9.75 0.67
N LEU A 66 -0.95 8.94 1.73
CA LEU A 66 -2.17 8.84 2.54
C LEU A 66 -2.09 9.77 3.75
N TYR A 67 -2.96 10.78 3.77
CA TYR A 67 -3.06 11.75 4.85
C TYR A 67 -4.01 11.26 5.94
N LYS A 68 -3.57 11.27 7.19
CA LYS A 68 -4.36 10.83 8.36
C LYS A 68 -5.61 11.68 8.59
N ALA A 69 -5.49 13.00 8.40
CA ALA A 69 -6.51 13.97 8.82
C ALA A 69 -7.85 13.82 8.07
N ASN A 70 -7.82 13.40 6.80
CA ASN A 70 -8.99 13.36 5.93
C ASN A 70 -9.02 12.14 5.00
N LEU A 71 -8.11 11.18 5.20
CA LEU A 71 -7.92 10.01 4.34
C LEU A 71 -7.78 10.35 2.84
N HIS A 72 -7.33 11.58 2.55
CA HIS A 72 -7.05 12.00 1.20
C HIS A 72 -5.80 11.28 0.68
N ILE A 73 -5.81 11.00 -0.62
CA ILE A 73 -4.67 10.45 -1.33
C ILE A 73 -4.27 11.35 -2.48
N THR A 74 -2.99 11.69 -2.52
CA THR A 74 -2.34 12.19 -3.73
C THR A 74 -1.44 11.10 -4.29
N LYS A 75 -1.24 11.12 -5.61
CA LYS A 75 -0.45 10.12 -6.31
C LYS A 75 0.54 10.79 -7.25
N ASP A 76 1.81 10.44 -7.09
CA ASP A 76 2.91 10.85 -7.96
C ASP A 76 3.22 9.71 -8.92
N LEU A 77 3.18 9.98 -10.22
CA LEU A 77 3.32 8.96 -11.26
C LEU A 77 4.79 8.71 -11.56
N PHE A 78 5.17 7.45 -11.72
CA PHE A 78 6.55 7.08 -11.96
C PHE A 78 6.80 6.66 -13.40
N THR A 79 7.99 7.01 -13.87
CA THR A 79 8.62 6.29 -14.98
C THR A 79 8.94 4.85 -14.55
N PRO A 80 9.14 3.92 -15.49
CA PRO A 80 9.46 2.53 -15.16
C PRO A 80 10.70 2.36 -14.26
N GLU A 81 11.74 3.16 -14.49
CA GLU A 81 12.99 3.12 -13.70
C GLU A 81 12.76 3.60 -12.25
N GLU A 82 12.02 4.70 -12.08
CA GLU A 82 11.65 5.21 -10.75
C GLU A 82 10.79 4.20 -9.99
N LEU A 83 9.86 3.55 -10.70
CA LEU A 83 8.99 2.53 -10.13
C LEU A 83 9.78 1.32 -9.63
N GLU A 84 10.69 0.79 -10.44
CA GLU A 84 11.51 -0.35 -10.06
C GLU A 84 12.35 -0.04 -8.80
N ASN A 85 12.99 1.12 -8.76
CA ASN A 85 13.77 1.53 -7.61
C ASN A 85 12.90 1.75 -6.36
N ALA A 86 11.73 2.38 -6.52
CA ALA A 86 10.80 2.61 -5.42
C ALA A 86 10.25 1.31 -4.84
N ILE A 87 9.87 0.35 -5.68
CA ILE A 87 9.42 -0.98 -5.27
C ILE A 87 10.50 -1.70 -4.46
N ARG A 88 11.74 -1.69 -4.95
CA ARG A 88 12.87 -2.34 -4.26
C ARG A 88 13.09 -1.77 -2.86
N ILE A 89 13.01 -0.45 -2.71
CA ILE A 89 13.14 0.23 -1.41
C ILE A 89 11.95 -0.08 -0.51
N GLU A 90 10.73 -0.02 -1.05
CA GLU A 90 9.51 -0.31 -0.30
C GLU A 90 9.51 -1.74 0.23
N ASP A 91 9.90 -2.74 -0.57
CA ASP A 91 9.92 -4.14 -0.15
C ASP A 91 10.83 -4.35 1.08
N GLN A 92 12.02 -3.74 1.08
CA GLN A 92 12.95 -3.80 2.22
C GLN A 92 12.39 -3.19 3.50
N ILE A 93 11.57 -2.15 3.36
CA ILE A 93 10.92 -1.48 4.49
C ILE A 93 9.71 -2.30 4.95
N ALA A 94 8.87 -2.72 4.01
CA ALA A 94 7.59 -3.38 4.26
C ALA A 94 7.75 -4.77 4.89
N GLU A 95 8.84 -5.48 4.63
CA GLU A 95 9.15 -6.77 5.28
C GLU A 95 9.30 -6.63 6.82
N LYS A 96 9.55 -5.43 7.35
CA LYS A 96 9.62 -5.18 8.79
C LYS A 96 8.24 -5.11 9.47
N PHE A 97 7.16 -4.93 8.71
CA PHE A 97 5.81 -4.68 9.23
C PHE A 97 4.91 -5.91 9.07
N THR A 98 5.21 -6.99 9.81
CA THR A 98 4.45 -8.25 9.71
C THR A 98 3.17 -8.27 10.53
N LYS A 99 2.95 -7.28 11.41
CA LYS A 99 1.77 -7.17 12.28
C LYS A 99 1.22 -5.75 12.27
N VAL A 100 -0.10 -5.66 12.42
CA VAL A 100 -0.80 -4.39 12.65
C VAL A 100 -0.42 -3.85 14.03
N ILE A 101 -0.29 -2.53 14.13
CA ILE A 101 -0.14 -1.78 15.38
C ILE A 101 -1.42 -0.99 15.64
N ASP A 102 -2.08 -1.28 16.76
CA ASP A 102 -3.34 -0.68 17.19
C ASP A 102 -3.21 0.07 18.54
N GLU A 103 -2.05 0.02 19.19
CA GLU A 103 -1.74 0.73 20.42
C GLU A 103 -0.57 1.72 20.25
N LYS A 104 -0.62 2.84 20.97
CA LYS A 104 0.55 3.74 21.09
C LYS A 104 1.57 3.06 22.01
N ILE A 105 2.73 2.69 21.45
CA ILE A 105 3.90 2.23 22.21
C ILE A 105 4.49 3.40 23.01
#